data_AF-A0A8J7TPF4-F1
#
_entry.id   AF-A0A8J7TPF4-F1
#
_cell.length_a   1.000
_cell.length_b   1.000
_cell.length_c   1.000
_cell.angle_alpha   90.00
_cell.angle_beta   90.00
_cell.angle_gamma   90.00
#
_symmetry.space_group_name_H-M   'P 1'
#
loop_
_entity.id
_entity.type
_entity.pdbx_description
1 polymer ?
#
loop_
_entity_poly.entity_id
_entity_poly.type
_entity_poly.pdbx_seq_one_letter_code
_entity_poly.pdbx_strand_id
1 'polypeptide(L)'
;MFDLFKKQFIDVIEWTESTNGVLSYRYPTADKEIQTGAQLTVRDSQMALFVNEGNVADVFSPGRYELSTKTLPILTSLLNWDKAFKSPFKSEVYFFSTREQLDQRWGTQQAITVRDKEFGVIRLRAFGTFAYRVEEPTTFHQKVSGTREKYTTAELDGQLRSIITTGIATTLGEAKTPFLDMAANQTKLSEALKESLDHSFWDYGLKLTSFLVQSVTLPEELQQYLDKQSSMNLVGDLKKYAQFQAADAISAAAENPGGMGMLAVGMNASGVIGQAFGQGLSGDSGAKQEDPFVILEKLQTLMEKGVLSKEEFEAKKAEVLKRIS
;
A
#
# COMPACT_ATOMS: atom_id res chain seq x y z
N MET A 1 44.02 53.92 -32.88
CA MET A 1 42.87 53.71 -33.77
C MET A 1 42.37 52.31 -33.44
N PHE A 2 41.55 52.22 -32.40
CA PHE A 2 41.12 50.97 -31.77
C PHE A 2 39.94 50.42 -32.55
N ASP A 3 40.18 49.35 -33.29
CA ASP A 3 39.10 48.59 -33.91
C ASP A 3 38.42 47.78 -32.81
N LEU A 4 37.27 48.32 -32.39
CA LEU A 4 36.46 47.90 -31.26
C LEU A 4 35.61 46.71 -31.71
N PHE A 5 36.26 45.58 -32.01
CA PHE A 5 35.60 44.29 -32.16
C PHE A 5 35.10 43.81 -30.80
N LYS A 6 34.06 44.47 -30.30
CA LYS A 6 33.20 43.93 -29.25
C LYS A 6 32.44 42.77 -29.89
N LYS A 7 33.05 41.58 -29.92
CA LYS A 7 32.32 40.33 -30.14
C LYS A 7 31.20 40.34 -29.10
N GLN A 8 29.98 40.66 -29.51
CA GLN A 8 28.79 40.30 -28.76
C GLN A 8 28.80 38.79 -28.75
N PHE A 9 29.35 38.19 -27.69
CA PHE A 9 29.20 36.76 -27.48
C PHE A 9 27.71 36.53 -27.35
N ILE A 10 27.15 35.78 -28.30
CA ILE A 10 25.77 35.31 -28.20
C ILE A 10 25.73 34.40 -26.97
N ASP A 11 25.00 34.81 -25.95
CA ASP A 11 24.84 34.01 -24.74
C ASP A 11 24.11 32.71 -25.11
N VAL A 12 24.77 31.57 -24.87
CA VAL A 12 24.16 30.25 -25.01
C VAL A 12 23.62 29.88 -23.64
N ILE A 13 22.30 29.88 -23.52
CA ILE A 13 21.59 29.54 -22.30
C ILE A 13 21.20 28.08 -22.39
N GLU A 14 21.85 27.25 -21.59
CA GLU A 14 21.53 25.83 -21.49
C GLU A 14 21.73 25.34 -20.07
N TRP A 15 21.05 24.26 -19.73
CA TRP A 15 21.28 23.54 -18.48
C TRP A 15 21.44 22.05 -18.79
N THR A 16 22.48 21.46 -18.21
CA THR A 16 22.66 20.02 -18.20
C THR A 16 22.55 19.56 -16.75
N GLU A 17 21.58 18.70 -16.49
CA GLU A 17 21.27 18.22 -15.15
C GLU A 17 22.46 17.40 -14.62
N SER A 18 23.18 17.96 -13.64
CA SER A 18 24.44 17.40 -13.14
C SER A 18 24.27 16.50 -11.91
N THR A 19 23.09 16.53 -11.28
CA THR A 19 22.79 15.76 -10.06
C THR A 19 21.36 15.25 -10.12
N ASN A 20 21.11 14.06 -9.58
CA ASN A 20 19.76 13.56 -9.44
C ASN A 20 18.95 14.42 -8.44
N GLY A 21 17.64 14.50 -8.66
CA GLY A 21 16.70 15.15 -7.74
C GLY A 21 16.65 16.67 -7.84
N VAL A 22 17.19 17.28 -8.90
CA VAL A 22 17.01 18.71 -9.19
C VAL A 22 15.73 18.91 -9.97
N LEU A 23 14.73 19.55 -9.36
CA LEU A 23 13.44 19.80 -10.00
C LEU A 23 13.43 21.12 -10.77
N SER A 24 14.11 22.14 -10.24
CA SER A 24 14.25 23.44 -10.89
C SER A 24 15.65 24.00 -10.70
N TYR A 25 16.13 24.72 -11.72
CA TYR A 25 17.41 25.41 -11.74
C TYR A 25 17.28 26.77 -12.43
N ARG A 26 17.65 27.85 -11.76
CA ARG A 26 17.75 29.17 -12.36
C ARG A 26 19.11 29.31 -13.03
N TYR A 27 19.10 29.66 -14.32
CA TYR A 27 20.32 29.95 -15.05
C TYR A 27 21.03 31.19 -14.45
N PRO A 28 22.33 31.13 -14.18
CA PRO A 28 23.07 32.24 -13.61
C PRO A 28 23.40 33.26 -14.71
N THR A 29 22.87 34.47 -14.58
CA THR A 29 23.18 35.60 -15.48
C THR A 29 23.85 36.71 -14.68
N ALA A 30 24.86 37.36 -15.25
CA ALA A 30 25.43 38.59 -14.69
C ALA A 30 24.34 39.67 -14.63
N ASP A 31 24.13 40.27 -13.45
CA ASP A 31 23.11 41.30 -13.16
C ASP A 31 21.65 40.94 -13.53
N LYS A 32 21.37 39.66 -13.81
CA LYS A 32 20.08 39.15 -14.31
C LYS A 32 19.67 39.76 -15.65
N GLU A 33 20.62 40.05 -16.53
CA GLU A 33 20.36 40.64 -17.84
C GLU A 33 20.62 39.61 -18.94
N ILE A 34 19.56 39.20 -19.66
CA ILE A 34 19.70 38.31 -20.81
C ILE A 34 19.73 39.15 -22.08
N GLN A 35 20.80 39.03 -22.86
CA GLN A 35 20.95 39.79 -24.10
C GLN A 35 19.93 39.35 -25.16
N THR A 36 19.41 40.31 -25.92
CA THR A 36 18.57 40.01 -27.09
C THR A 36 19.39 39.23 -28.12
N GLY A 37 18.82 38.13 -28.65
CA GLY A 37 19.50 37.22 -29.56
C GLY A 37 20.19 36.04 -28.87
N ALA A 38 20.12 35.95 -27.53
CA ALA A 38 20.58 34.79 -26.78
C ALA A 38 19.92 33.50 -27.29
N GLN A 39 20.69 32.42 -27.29
CA GLN A 39 20.27 31.12 -27.81
C GLN A 39 19.91 30.23 -26.63
N LEU A 40 18.61 29.96 -26.45
CA LEU A 40 18.10 29.04 -25.44
C LEU A 40 18.06 27.63 -26.02
N THR A 41 18.76 26.69 -25.37
CA THR A 41 18.68 25.26 -25.69
C THR A 41 17.99 24.52 -24.55
N VAL A 42 16.80 23.99 -24.81
CA VAL A 42 16.02 23.16 -23.90
C VAL A 42 16.16 21.70 -24.33
N ARG A 43 16.62 20.83 -23.44
CA ARG A 43 16.82 19.41 -23.75
C ARG A 43 15.50 18.62 -23.63
N ASP A 44 15.46 17.44 -24.24
CA ASP A 44 14.26 16.57 -24.29
C ASP A 44 13.62 16.27 -22.94
N SER A 45 14.42 16.19 -21.87
CA SER A 45 13.96 15.90 -20.52
C SER A 45 13.76 17.17 -19.67
N GLN A 46 13.56 18.32 -20.31
CA GLN A 46 13.48 19.62 -19.66
C GLN A 46 12.38 20.50 -20.25
N MET A 47 11.98 21.49 -19.46
CA MET A 47 11.27 22.67 -19.94
C MET A 47 11.97 23.92 -19.40
N ALA A 48 11.78 25.05 -20.07
CA ALA A 48 12.33 26.33 -19.60
C ALA A 48 11.23 27.39 -19.48
N LEU A 49 11.23 28.13 -18.37
CA LEU A 49 10.35 29.25 -18.11
C LEU A 49 11.17 30.54 -18.23
N PHE A 50 10.71 31.45 -19.09
CA PHE A 50 11.30 32.78 -19.19
C PHE A 50 10.47 33.77 -18.39
N VAL A 51 11.13 34.44 -17.44
CA VAL A 51 10.54 35.45 -16.58
C VAL A 51 11.14 36.80 -16.96
N ASN A 52 10.27 37.76 -17.28
CA ASN A 52 10.66 39.13 -17.58
C ASN A 52 10.08 40.08 -16.56
N GLU A 53 10.93 40.88 -15.90
CA GLU A 53 10.53 41.88 -14.90
C GLU A 53 9.59 41.32 -13.81
N GLY A 54 9.81 40.06 -13.42
CA GLY A 54 9.01 39.37 -12.40
C GLY A 54 7.72 38.73 -12.90
N ASN A 55 7.40 38.82 -14.20
CA ASN A 55 6.24 38.16 -14.80
C ASN A 55 6.68 37.00 -15.68
N VAL A 56 5.94 35.88 -15.60
CA VAL A 56 6.11 34.76 -16.52
C VAL A 56 5.74 35.24 -17.92
N ALA A 57 6.68 35.18 -18.86
CA ALA A 57 6.46 35.64 -20.22
C ALA A 57 6.24 34.47 -21.18
N ASP A 58 6.93 33.34 -21.00
CA ASP A 58 6.75 32.16 -21.85
C ASP A 58 7.30 30.86 -21.23
N VAL A 59 6.83 29.72 -21.77
CA VAL A 59 7.25 28.36 -21.41
C VAL A 59 7.73 27.63 -22.67
N PHE A 60 9.00 27.25 -22.69
CA PHE A 60 9.64 26.56 -23.81
C PHE A 60 9.70 25.05 -23.57
N SER A 61 9.21 24.29 -24.54
CA SER A 61 9.37 22.84 -24.65
C SER A 61 10.79 22.48 -25.16
N PRO A 62 11.15 21.19 -25.28
CA PRO A 62 12.43 20.81 -25.85
C PRO A 62 12.66 21.39 -27.25
N GLY A 63 13.86 21.93 -27.48
CA GLY A 63 14.21 22.58 -28.73
C GLY A 63 15.24 23.69 -28.56
N ARG A 64 15.58 24.32 -29.68
CA ARG A 64 16.46 25.50 -29.72
C ARG A 64 15.66 26.73 -30.10
N TYR A 65 15.79 27.77 -29.31
CA TYR A 65 15.04 29.02 -29.46
C TYR A 65 15.99 30.21 -29.46
N GLU A 66 15.69 31.20 -30.29
CA GLU A 66 16.31 32.52 -30.21
C GLU A 66 15.42 33.41 -29.35
N LEU A 67 15.98 33.94 -28.26
CA LEU A 67 15.27 34.85 -27.36
C LEU A 67 15.28 36.27 -27.97
N SER A 68 14.14 36.66 -28.53
CA SER A 68 13.93 37.96 -29.15
C SER A 68 12.55 38.51 -28.80
N THR A 69 12.35 39.81 -29.01
CA THR A 69 11.04 40.47 -28.82
C THR A 69 9.92 39.93 -29.72
N LYS A 70 10.25 39.19 -30.79
CA LYS A 70 9.28 38.58 -31.71
C LYS A 70 8.87 37.16 -31.30
N THR A 71 9.69 36.47 -30.52
CA THR A 71 9.47 35.07 -30.11
C THR A 71 8.75 34.95 -28.77
N LEU A 72 8.49 36.06 -28.07
CA LEU A 72 7.82 36.12 -26.77
C LEU A 72 6.42 36.78 -26.92
N PRO A 73 5.31 36.02 -26.94
CA PRO A 73 3.97 36.54 -27.26
C PRO A 73 3.42 37.55 -26.25
N ILE A 74 3.75 37.42 -24.95
CA ILE A 74 3.24 38.29 -23.89
C ILE A 74 3.95 39.66 -23.90
N LEU A 75 5.14 39.78 -24.49
CA LEU A 75 5.80 41.07 -24.66
C LEU A 75 5.16 41.88 -25.79
N THR A 76 4.60 41.24 -26.82
CA THR A 76 3.91 41.92 -27.93
C THR A 76 2.64 42.67 -27.52
N SER A 77 1.96 42.26 -26.46
CA SER A 77 0.77 42.97 -25.94
C SER A 77 1.10 44.17 -25.05
N LEU A 78 2.31 44.23 -24.49
CA LEU A 78 2.85 45.38 -23.74
C LEU A 78 3.59 46.40 -24.62
N LEU A 79 3.67 46.13 -25.93
CA LEU A 79 4.54 46.78 -26.91
C LEU A 79 3.95 48.06 -27.53
N ASN A 80 3.29 48.90 -26.73
CA ASN A 80 3.13 50.33 -27.06
C ASN A 80 4.38 51.15 -26.68
N TRP A 81 5.51 50.51 -26.40
CA TRP A 81 6.76 51.17 -26.06
C TRP A 81 7.77 51.01 -27.20
N ASP A 82 7.70 51.91 -28.19
CA ASP A 82 8.57 51.97 -29.36
C ASP A 82 9.99 52.55 -29.08
N LYS A 83 10.34 52.87 -27.82
CA LYS A 83 11.57 53.61 -27.49
C LYS A 83 12.48 53.19 -26.30
N ALA A 84 12.31 52.07 -25.57
CA ALA A 84 13.12 51.76 -24.35
C ALA A 84 13.92 50.45 -24.33
N PHE A 85 13.94 49.62 -25.38
CA PHE A 85 14.77 48.41 -25.38
C PHE A 85 16.26 48.66 -25.71
N LYS A 86 16.75 49.90 -25.48
CA LYS A 86 18.19 50.18 -25.30
C LYS A 86 18.62 50.12 -23.82
N SER A 87 17.69 49.82 -22.89
CA SER A 87 17.96 49.67 -21.47
C SER A 87 17.93 48.19 -21.08
N PRO A 88 18.84 47.72 -20.21
CA PRO A 88 18.83 46.34 -19.76
C PRO A 88 17.59 46.07 -18.90
N PHE A 89 16.84 45.04 -19.28
CA PHE A 89 15.73 44.53 -18.47
C PHE A 89 16.19 43.32 -17.68
N LYS A 90 15.70 43.19 -16.44
CA LYS A 90 15.99 42.02 -15.62
C LYS A 90 15.16 40.85 -16.12
N SER A 91 15.83 39.85 -16.69
CA SER A 91 15.22 38.64 -17.22
C SER A 91 15.91 37.41 -16.63
N GLU A 92 15.13 36.38 -16.33
CA GLU A 92 15.59 35.15 -15.74
C GLU A 92 15.08 33.96 -16.56
N VAL A 93 15.90 32.92 -16.69
CA VAL A 93 15.49 31.62 -17.24
C VAL A 93 15.55 30.59 -16.12
N TYR A 94 14.46 29.88 -15.92
CA TYR A 94 14.37 28.75 -15.03
C TYR A 94 14.19 27.49 -15.85
N PHE A 95 15.05 26.50 -15.66
CA PHE A 95 14.87 25.17 -16.20
C PHE A 95 14.16 24.28 -15.19
N PHE A 96 13.37 23.33 -15.70
CA PHE A 96 12.65 22.34 -14.92
C PHE A 96 12.91 20.96 -15.49
N SER A 97 13.17 19.99 -14.62
CA SER A 97 13.31 18.59 -15.00
C SER A 97 11.92 17.96 -15.20
N THR A 98 11.64 17.47 -16.40
CA THR A 98 10.40 16.72 -16.70
C THR A 98 10.57 15.21 -16.51
N ARG A 99 11.73 14.78 -15.99
CA ARG A 99 12.00 13.38 -15.66
C ARG A 99 11.13 12.92 -14.51
N GLU A 100 10.72 11.66 -14.58
CA GLU A 100 10.07 11.01 -13.45
C GLU A 100 11.04 10.84 -12.29
N GLN A 101 10.60 11.29 -11.13
CA GLN A 101 11.22 11.04 -9.84
C GLN A 101 10.69 9.70 -9.34
N LEU A 102 11.48 8.65 -9.57
CA LEU A 102 11.12 7.27 -9.26
C LEU A 102 11.41 6.92 -7.79
N ASP A 103 10.84 5.81 -7.33
CA ASP A 103 11.06 5.20 -6.01
C ASP A 103 10.94 6.19 -4.84
N GLN A 104 10.02 7.15 -4.94
CA GLN A 104 9.75 8.07 -3.85
C GLN A 104 8.93 7.31 -2.81
N ARG A 105 9.38 7.31 -1.55
CA ARG A 105 8.72 6.52 -0.50
C ARG A 105 7.67 7.34 0.20
N TRP A 106 6.52 6.74 0.50
CA TRP A 106 5.52 7.33 1.38
C TRP A 106 5.16 6.34 2.49
N GLY A 107 4.66 6.85 3.60
CA GLY A 107 4.20 6.02 4.71
C GLY A 107 3.53 6.85 5.79
N THR A 108 2.59 6.23 6.48
CA THR A 108 1.86 6.85 7.58
C THR A 108 2.71 6.83 8.85
N GLN A 109 3.23 7.99 9.29
CA GLN A 109 4.03 8.06 10.53
C GLN A 109 3.20 7.67 11.76
N GLN A 110 1.94 8.11 11.80
CA GLN A 110 0.96 7.74 12.81
C GLN A 110 -0.09 6.83 12.17
N ALA A 111 -0.72 5.97 12.98
CA ALA A 111 -1.79 5.12 12.47
C ALA A 111 -3.00 5.99 12.10
N ILE A 112 -3.51 5.80 10.88
CA ILE A 112 -4.73 6.46 10.41
C ILE A 112 -5.92 5.71 10.97
N THR A 113 -6.84 6.44 11.61
CA THR A 113 -8.08 5.86 12.13
C THR A 113 -9.14 5.88 11.03
N VAL A 114 -9.65 4.71 10.66
CA VAL A 114 -10.63 4.51 9.59
C VAL A 114 -11.86 3.81 10.18
N ARG A 115 -13.05 4.17 9.70
CA ARG A 115 -14.28 3.45 10.04
C ARG A 115 -14.56 2.43 8.95
N ASP A 116 -14.28 1.18 9.26
CA ASP A 116 -14.62 0.02 8.48
C ASP A 116 -16.05 -0.46 8.76
N LYS A 117 -16.72 -1.02 7.75
CA LYS A 117 -18.10 -1.50 7.88
C LYS A 117 -18.23 -2.82 8.63
N GLU A 118 -17.23 -3.67 8.57
CA GLU A 118 -17.22 -5.01 9.17
C GLU A 118 -16.56 -4.99 10.55
N PHE A 119 -15.45 -4.27 10.69
CA PHE A 119 -14.64 -4.25 11.90
C PHE A 119 -14.81 -2.99 12.75
N GLY A 120 -15.64 -2.04 12.33
CA GLY A 120 -15.84 -0.78 13.04
C GLY A 120 -14.61 0.14 12.94
N VAL A 121 -14.15 0.70 14.05
CA VAL A 121 -13.03 1.66 14.02
C VAL A 121 -11.69 0.90 14.04
N ILE A 122 -10.93 1.00 12.96
CA ILE A 122 -9.62 0.35 12.79
C ILE A 122 -8.51 1.38 12.65
N ARG A 123 -7.31 1.05 13.16
CA ARG A 123 -6.12 1.92 13.07
C ARG A 123 -5.09 1.32 12.13
N LEU A 124 -4.92 1.91 10.97
CA LEU A 124 -4.10 1.33 9.91
C LEU A 124 -2.78 2.07 9.79
N ARG A 125 -1.70 1.32 9.52
CA ARG A 125 -0.46 1.88 9.00
C ARG A 125 -0.19 1.34 7.63
N ALA A 126 0.12 2.21 6.68
CA ALA A 126 0.42 1.81 5.32
C ALA A 126 1.70 2.50 4.84
N PHE A 127 2.41 1.83 3.94
CA PHE A 127 3.55 2.40 3.25
C PHE A 127 3.63 1.89 1.82
N GLY A 128 4.40 2.61 1.03
CA GLY A 128 4.68 2.21 -0.33
C GLY A 128 5.55 3.20 -1.06
N THR A 129 5.42 3.22 -2.38
CA THR A 129 6.20 4.07 -3.26
C THR A 129 5.30 4.83 -4.21
N PHE A 130 5.81 5.94 -4.74
CA PHE A 130 5.15 6.74 -5.75
C PHE A 130 6.19 7.32 -6.70
N ALA A 131 5.72 7.78 -7.85
CA ALA A 131 6.53 8.49 -8.82
C ALA A 131 5.79 9.72 -9.34
N TYR A 132 6.50 10.81 -9.53
CA TYR A 132 5.94 12.05 -10.04
C TYR A 132 6.91 12.76 -10.98
N ARG A 133 6.42 13.71 -11.75
CA ARG A 133 7.26 14.63 -12.53
C ARG A 133 6.67 16.03 -12.52
N VAL A 134 7.50 17.03 -12.81
CA VAL A 134 7.00 18.37 -13.12
C VAL A 134 6.31 18.32 -14.48
N GLU A 135 5.04 18.69 -14.51
CA GLU A 135 4.22 18.73 -15.74
C GLU A 135 3.87 20.17 -16.12
N GLU A 136 3.66 21.04 -15.13
CA GLU A 136 3.29 22.44 -15.34
C GLU A 136 4.31 23.38 -14.66
N PRO A 137 5.35 23.81 -15.40
CA PRO A 137 6.43 24.63 -14.85
C PRO A 137 5.98 25.97 -14.26
N THR A 138 4.90 26.58 -14.77
CA THR A 138 4.44 27.90 -14.32
C THR A 138 3.91 27.83 -12.89
N THR A 139 3.02 26.88 -12.62
CA THR A 139 2.43 26.60 -11.31
C THR A 139 3.50 26.14 -10.35
N PHE A 140 4.37 25.23 -10.79
CA PHE A 140 5.49 24.77 -9.96
C PHE A 140 6.41 25.95 -9.57
N HIS A 141 6.72 26.84 -10.52
CA HIS A 141 7.49 28.04 -10.22
C HIS A 141 6.80 28.97 -9.22
N GLN A 142 5.54 29.31 -9.48
CA GLN A 142 4.79 30.29 -8.70
C GLN A 142 4.48 29.80 -7.27
N LYS A 143 4.21 28.51 -7.09
CA LYS A 143 3.80 27.94 -5.79
C LYS A 143 4.90 27.20 -5.05
N VAL A 144 5.91 26.66 -5.74
CA VAL A 144 6.87 25.72 -5.15
C VAL A 144 8.31 26.24 -5.18
N SER A 145 8.92 26.32 -6.37
CA SER A 145 10.36 26.61 -6.46
C SER A 145 10.68 28.09 -6.21
N GLY A 146 9.80 28.98 -6.66
CA GLY A 146 9.99 30.42 -6.60
C GLY A 146 11.26 30.87 -7.30
N THR A 147 11.91 31.91 -6.75
CA THR A 147 13.10 32.56 -7.30
C THR A 147 14.43 31.95 -6.82
N ARG A 148 14.37 30.77 -6.17
CA ARG A 148 15.55 30.05 -5.70
C ARG A 148 16.44 29.66 -6.89
N GLU A 149 17.74 29.60 -6.66
CA GLU A 149 18.69 29.15 -7.69
C GLU A 149 18.47 27.68 -8.05
N LYS A 150 18.16 26.86 -7.04
CA LYS A 150 17.95 25.43 -7.20
C LYS A 150 16.84 24.99 -6.27
N TYR A 151 15.99 24.08 -6.74
CA TYR A 151 14.97 23.44 -5.93
C TYR A 151 14.99 21.93 -6.16
N THR A 152 14.95 21.17 -5.07
CA THR A 152 15.21 19.72 -5.09
C THR A 152 14.04 18.88 -4.61
N THR A 153 14.06 17.58 -4.93
CA THR A 153 13.09 16.61 -4.43
C THR A 153 13.07 16.54 -2.91
N ALA A 154 14.23 16.69 -2.25
CA ALA A 154 14.35 16.66 -0.80
C ALA A 154 13.59 17.82 -0.12
N GLU A 155 13.58 19.01 -0.73
CA GLU A 155 12.83 20.16 -0.22
C GLU A 155 11.32 20.01 -0.39
N LEU A 156 10.89 19.21 -1.37
CA LEU A 156 9.49 18.97 -1.69
C LEU A 156 8.89 17.78 -0.91
N ASP A 157 9.73 16.82 -0.52
CA ASP A 157 9.33 15.52 0.06
C ASP A 157 8.35 15.66 1.23
N GLY A 158 8.62 16.54 2.19
CA GLY A 158 7.75 16.72 3.36
C GLY A 158 6.33 17.16 3.01
N GLN A 159 6.19 18.05 2.02
CA GLN A 159 4.88 18.54 1.57
C GLN A 159 4.10 17.41 0.87
N LEU A 160 4.75 16.66 -0.02
CA LEU A 160 4.11 15.54 -0.73
C LEU A 160 3.69 14.43 0.24
N ARG A 161 4.52 14.09 1.24
CA ARG A 161 4.14 13.13 2.29
C ARG A 161 2.88 13.56 3.04
N SER A 162 2.75 14.85 3.33
CA SER A 162 1.59 15.41 4.03
C SER A 162 0.33 15.33 3.19
N ILE A 163 0.42 15.66 1.90
CA ILE A 163 -0.67 15.51 0.92
C ILE A 163 -1.09 14.05 0.83
N ILE A 164 -0.14 13.13 0.64
CA ILE A 164 -0.41 11.70 0.52
C ILE A 164 -1.10 11.16 1.78
N THR A 165 -0.57 11.47 2.96
CA THR A 165 -1.13 10.98 4.23
C THR A 165 -2.56 11.47 4.44
N THR A 166 -2.84 12.73 4.08
CA THR A 166 -4.17 13.33 4.15
C THR A 166 -5.12 12.69 3.15
N GLY A 167 -4.70 12.52 1.90
CA GLY A 167 -5.51 11.89 0.86
C GLY A 167 -5.85 10.43 1.18
N ILE A 168 -4.91 9.66 1.72
CA ILE A 168 -5.17 8.29 2.19
C ILE A 168 -6.25 8.29 3.28
N ALA A 169 -6.14 9.16 4.28
CA ALA A 169 -7.11 9.23 5.37
C ALA A 169 -8.52 9.54 4.84
N THR A 170 -8.63 10.50 3.91
CA THR A 170 -9.91 10.85 3.27
C THR A 170 -10.47 9.71 2.44
N THR A 171 -9.67 9.13 1.53
CA THR A 171 -10.11 8.05 0.64
C THR A 171 -10.54 6.80 1.42
N LEU A 172 -9.79 6.40 2.45
CA LEU A 172 -10.16 5.26 3.30
C LEU A 172 -11.39 5.57 4.17
N GLY A 173 -11.54 6.80 4.64
CA GLY A 173 -12.71 7.22 5.42
C GLY A 173 -14.02 7.23 4.62
N GLU A 174 -13.95 7.49 3.31
CA GLU A 174 -15.10 7.52 2.40
C GLU A 174 -15.39 6.17 1.72
N ALA A 175 -14.45 5.22 1.82
CA ALA A 175 -14.56 3.93 1.18
C ALA A 175 -15.80 3.15 1.66
N LYS A 176 -16.60 2.69 0.70
CA LYS A 176 -17.78 1.85 0.97
C LYS A 176 -17.45 0.36 1.05
N THR A 177 -16.28 -0.03 0.56
CA THR A 177 -15.81 -1.42 0.55
C THR A 177 -15.08 -1.69 1.86
N PRO A 178 -15.30 -2.86 2.50
CA PRO A 178 -14.51 -3.28 3.64
C PRO A 178 -13.01 -3.22 3.34
N PHE A 179 -12.24 -2.76 4.31
CA PHE A 179 -10.81 -2.56 4.17
C PHE A 179 -10.09 -3.86 3.80
N LEU A 180 -10.49 -5.01 4.34
CA LEU A 180 -9.89 -6.31 4.01
C LEU A 180 -10.03 -6.64 2.52
N ASP A 181 -11.19 -6.37 1.92
CA ASP A 181 -11.42 -6.60 0.49
C ASP A 181 -10.55 -5.67 -0.37
N MET A 182 -10.33 -4.44 0.10
CA MET A 182 -9.41 -3.49 -0.55
C MET A 182 -7.94 -3.92 -0.39
N ALA A 183 -7.56 -4.39 0.80
CA ALA A 183 -6.20 -4.86 1.08
C ALA A 183 -5.87 -6.16 0.34
N ALA A 184 -6.86 -7.02 0.10
CA ALA A 184 -6.74 -8.20 -0.75
C ALA A 184 -6.47 -7.84 -2.22
N ASN A 185 -6.80 -6.62 -2.65
CA ASN A 185 -6.54 -6.11 -3.99
C ASN A 185 -5.74 -4.80 -3.96
N GLN A 186 -4.45 -4.93 -3.64
CA GLN A 186 -3.52 -3.80 -3.52
C GLN A 186 -3.44 -2.96 -4.80
N THR A 187 -3.63 -3.56 -5.98
CA THR A 187 -3.66 -2.83 -7.26
C THR A 187 -4.83 -1.84 -7.30
N LYS A 188 -6.06 -2.30 -7.00
CA LYS A 188 -7.23 -1.41 -6.96
C LYS A 188 -7.11 -0.31 -5.90
N LEU A 189 -6.55 -0.65 -4.73
CA LEU A 189 -6.30 0.33 -3.68
C LEU A 189 -5.30 1.41 -4.16
N SER A 190 -4.23 0.98 -4.83
CA SER A 190 -3.21 1.86 -5.38
C SER A 190 -3.78 2.79 -6.45
N GLU A 191 -4.60 2.27 -7.37
CA GLU A 191 -5.29 3.05 -8.41
C GLU A 191 -6.25 4.08 -7.81
N ALA A 192 -7.10 3.68 -6.85
CA ALA A 192 -8.04 4.58 -6.20
C ALA A 192 -7.35 5.70 -5.43
N LEU A 193 -6.26 5.39 -4.73
CA LEU A 193 -5.45 6.40 -4.04
C LEU A 193 -4.71 7.31 -5.02
N LYS A 194 -4.21 6.79 -6.13
CA LYS A 194 -3.60 7.60 -7.17
C LYS A 194 -4.60 8.62 -7.70
N GLU A 195 -5.79 8.17 -8.08
CA GLU A 195 -6.84 9.02 -8.65
C GLU A 195 -7.27 10.11 -7.67
N SER A 196 -7.41 9.79 -6.37
CA SER A 196 -7.79 10.79 -5.36
C SER A 196 -6.70 11.84 -5.11
N LEU A 197 -5.42 11.48 -5.31
CA LEU A 197 -4.27 12.36 -5.11
C LEU A 197 -3.90 13.17 -6.35
N ASP A 198 -4.32 12.76 -7.56
CA ASP A 198 -3.92 13.38 -8.83
C ASP A 198 -4.19 14.89 -8.83
N HIS A 199 -5.37 15.33 -8.36
CA HIS A 199 -5.71 16.75 -8.29
C HIS A 199 -4.82 17.53 -7.32
N SER A 200 -4.54 16.98 -6.13
CA SER A 200 -3.68 17.63 -5.15
C SER A 200 -2.23 17.77 -5.64
N PHE A 201 -1.73 16.83 -6.45
CA PHE A 201 -0.42 16.97 -7.09
C PHE A 201 -0.44 18.03 -8.20
N TRP A 202 -1.51 18.04 -9.01
CA TRP A 202 -1.70 19.01 -10.09
C TRP A 202 -1.70 20.45 -9.59
N ASP A 203 -2.26 20.70 -8.40
CA ASP A 203 -2.26 22.03 -7.78
C ASP A 203 -0.86 22.60 -7.53
N TYR A 204 0.18 21.76 -7.49
CA TYR A 204 1.58 22.14 -7.39
C TYR A 204 2.32 22.09 -8.73
N GLY A 205 1.64 21.86 -9.85
CA GLY A 205 2.24 21.70 -11.17
C GLY A 205 2.90 20.33 -11.39
N LEU A 206 2.51 19.33 -10.59
CA LEU A 206 3.08 17.98 -10.63
C LEU A 206 2.07 16.99 -11.21
N LYS A 207 2.58 16.02 -11.96
CA LYS A 207 1.82 14.84 -12.35
C LYS A 207 2.23 13.65 -11.51
N LEU A 208 1.28 13.07 -10.78
CA LEU A 208 1.46 11.78 -10.14
C LEU A 208 1.35 10.69 -11.21
N THR A 209 2.48 10.03 -11.49
CA THR A 209 2.61 9.06 -12.59
C THR A 209 2.32 7.64 -12.11
N SER A 210 2.75 7.31 -10.90
CA SER A 210 2.51 6.02 -10.26
C SER A 210 2.33 6.20 -8.76
N PHE A 211 1.49 5.37 -8.17
CA PHE A 211 1.31 5.26 -6.74
C PHE A 211 1.11 3.78 -6.42
N LEU A 212 1.89 3.25 -5.47
CA LEU A 212 1.90 1.83 -5.11
C LEU A 212 1.80 1.70 -3.60
N VAL A 213 0.84 0.90 -3.15
CA VAL A 213 0.76 0.41 -1.76
C VAL A 213 1.52 -0.90 -1.68
N GLN A 214 2.55 -0.96 -0.83
CA GLN A 214 3.37 -2.18 -0.69
C GLN A 214 2.91 -3.04 0.49
N SER A 215 2.48 -2.42 1.58
CA SER A 215 2.00 -3.14 2.75
C SER A 215 1.05 -2.27 3.56
N VAL A 216 0.07 -2.93 4.17
CA VAL A 216 -0.80 -2.35 5.18
C VAL A 216 -0.77 -3.22 6.42
N THR A 217 -0.35 -2.64 7.54
CA THR A 217 -0.30 -3.30 8.84
C THR A 217 -1.59 -3.01 9.60
N LEU A 218 -2.27 -4.09 9.98
CA LEU A 218 -3.44 -4.06 10.86
C LEU A 218 -3.02 -3.93 12.33
N PRO A 219 -3.87 -3.35 13.21
CA PRO A 219 -3.66 -3.43 14.66
C PRO A 219 -3.58 -4.88 15.14
N GLU A 220 -2.77 -5.13 16.17
CA GLU A 220 -2.61 -6.45 16.75
C GLU A 220 -3.92 -7.02 17.32
N GLU A 221 -4.77 -6.17 17.89
CA GLU A 221 -6.11 -6.53 18.36
C GLU A 221 -6.99 -7.11 17.22
N LEU A 222 -6.90 -6.51 16.03
CA LEU A 222 -7.65 -6.97 14.86
C LEU A 222 -7.03 -8.25 14.29
N GLN A 223 -5.70 -8.36 14.28
CA GLN A 223 -5.01 -9.59 13.88
C GLN A 223 -5.44 -10.75 14.78
N GLN A 224 -5.41 -10.58 16.11
CA GLN A 224 -5.86 -11.60 17.06
C GLN A 224 -7.35 -11.96 16.89
N TYR A 225 -8.20 -10.96 16.61
CA TYR A 225 -9.61 -11.21 16.31
C TYR A 225 -9.79 -12.06 15.04
N LEU A 226 -9.09 -11.71 13.97
CA LEU A 226 -9.13 -12.44 12.70
C LEU A 226 -8.56 -13.85 12.83
N ASP A 227 -7.47 -14.03 13.58
CA ASP A 227 -6.88 -15.34 13.87
C ASP A 227 -7.84 -16.22 14.69
N LYS A 228 -8.53 -15.62 15.68
CA LYS A 228 -9.54 -16.31 16.48
C LYS A 228 -10.77 -16.68 15.65
N GLN A 229 -11.26 -15.79 14.80
CA GLN A 229 -12.38 -16.08 13.90
C GLN A 229 -12.01 -17.13 12.85
N SER A 230 -10.81 -17.04 12.27
CA SER A 230 -10.29 -18.00 11.29
C SER A 230 -10.09 -19.37 11.91
N SER A 231 -9.53 -19.45 13.11
CA SER A 231 -9.43 -20.71 13.86
C SER A 231 -10.81 -21.28 14.19
N MET A 232 -11.79 -20.47 14.60
CA MET A 232 -13.18 -20.93 14.80
C MET A 232 -13.84 -21.44 13.50
N ASN A 233 -13.58 -20.80 12.36
CA ASN A 233 -14.10 -21.21 11.05
C ASN A 233 -13.41 -22.48 10.52
N LEU A 234 -12.09 -22.62 10.71
CA LEU A 234 -11.34 -23.85 10.40
C LEU A 234 -11.78 -25.02 11.30
N VAL A 235 -12.13 -24.71 12.54
CA VAL A 235 -12.76 -25.60 13.53
C VAL A 235 -14.25 -25.79 13.25
N GLY A 236 -14.78 -25.38 12.09
CA GLY A 236 -16.20 -25.37 11.71
C GLY A 236 -17.00 -26.67 11.92
N ASP A 237 -16.34 -27.75 12.32
CA ASP A 237 -16.94 -28.89 12.99
C ASP A 237 -16.45 -28.93 14.45
N LEU A 238 -17.14 -28.22 15.36
CA LEU A 238 -16.89 -28.24 16.82
C LEU A 238 -16.81 -29.68 17.35
N LYS A 239 -17.51 -30.60 16.68
CA LYS A 239 -17.48 -32.04 16.93
C LYS A 239 -16.12 -32.66 16.60
N LYS A 240 -15.48 -32.28 15.49
CA LYS A 240 -14.11 -32.70 15.14
C LYS A 240 -13.07 -32.11 16.06
N TYR A 241 -13.22 -30.87 16.53
CA TYR A 241 -12.28 -30.30 17.51
C TYR A 241 -12.43 -30.91 18.89
N ALA A 242 -13.65 -31.18 19.35
CA ALA A 242 -13.90 -31.96 20.55
C ALA A 242 -13.36 -33.40 20.41
N GLN A 243 -13.54 -34.04 19.25
CA GLN A 243 -12.95 -35.35 18.93
C GLN A 243 -11.42 -35.30 18.85
N PHE A 244 -10.84 -34.24 18.29
CA PHE A 244 -9.40 -34.05 18.16
C PHE A 244 -8.75 -33.83 19.53
N GLN A 245 -9.30 -32.94 20.37
CA GLN A 245 -8.82 -32.78 21.73
C GLN A 245 -9.01 -34.04 22.57
N ALA A 246 -10.11 -34.79 22.38
CA ALA A 246 -10.29 -36.08 23.03
C ALA A 246 -9.27 -37.12 22.53
N ALA A 247 -8.94 -37.13 21.23
CA ALA A 247 -7.95 -38.03 20.65
C ALA A 247 -6.51 -37.69 21.07
N ASP A 248 -6.17 -36.40 21.16
CA ASP A 248 -4.89 -35.93 21.71
C ASP A 248 -4.77 -36.28 23.20
N ALA A 249 -5.84 -36.12 23.99
CA ALA A 249 -5.86 -36.51 25.39
C ALA A 249 -5.72 -38.03 25.58
N ILE A 250 -6.31 -38.84 24.68
CA ILE A 250 -6.16 -40.30 24.68
C ILE A 250 -4.75 -40.71 24.23
N SER A 251 -4.18 -40.05 23.22
CA SER A 251 -2.82 -40.33 22.75
C SER A 251 -1.78 -39.96 23.81
N ALA A 252 -1.91 -38.81 24.45
CA ALA A 252 -1.06 -38.39 25.56
C ALA A 252 -1.18 -39.32 26.79
N ALA A 253 -2.38 -39.88 27.04
CA ALA A 253 -2.61 -40.89 28.09
C ALA A 253 -2.07 -42.28 27.71
N ALA A 254 -2.07 -42.64 26.42
CA ALA A 254 -1.53 -43.89 25.91
C ALA A 254 0.01 -43.88 25.85
N GLU A 255 0.61 -42.73 25.53
CA GLU A 255 2.06 -42.51 25.56
C GLU A 255 2.63 -42.45 26.98
N ASN A 256 1.79 -42.18 27.99
CA ASN A 256 2.15 -42.26 29.41
C ASN A 256 1.22 -43.21 30.19
N PRO A 257 1.39 -44.54 30.08
CA PRO A 257 0.58 -45.53 30.80
C PRO A 257 0.64 -45.39 32.33
N GLY A 258 1.70 -44.76 32.86
CA GLY A 258 1.85 -44.44 34.29
C GLY A 258 1.08 -43.21 34.77
N GLY A 259 0.56 -42.37 33.86
CA GLY A 259 -0.18 -41.15 34.17
C GLY A 259 -1.69 -41.35 34.39
N MET A 260 -2.23 -42.50 33.97
CA MET A 260 -3.66 -42.82 34.08
C MET A 260 -4.15 -42.87 35.54
N GLY A 261 -3.27 -43.23 36.48
CA GLY A 261 -3.56 -43.19 37.92
C GLY A 261 -3.71 -41.78 38.50
N MET A 262 -3.04 -40.77 37.90
CA MET A 262 -3.14 -39.37 38.33
C MET A 262 -4.33 -38.63 37.70
N LEU A 263 -4.79 -39.07 36.51
CA LEU A 263 -6.02 -38.57 35.88
C LEU A 263 -7.29 -39.06 36.61
N ALA A 264 -7.29 -40.30 37.12
CA ALA A 264 -8.37 -40.81 37.98
C ALA A 264 -8.49 -40.06 39.32
N VAL A 265 -7.38 -39.54 39.85
CA VAL A 265 -7.35 -38.74 41.07
C VAL A 265 -7.74 -37.28 40.80
N GLY A 266 -7.33 -36.71 39.66
CA GLY A 266 -7.69 -35.34 39.26
C GLY A 266 -9.15 -35.15 38.83
N MET A 267 -9.79 -36.19 38.28
CA MET A 267 -11.22 -36.18 37.93
C MET A 267 -12.12 -36.32 39.17
N ASN A 268 -11.64 -36.89 40.28
CA ASN A 268 -12.38 -36.95 41.54
C ASN A 268 -12.24 -35.69 42.40
N ALA A 269 -11.25 -34.83 42.12
CA ALA A 269 -11.01 -33.60 42.89
C ALA A 269 -11.74 -32.36 42.34
N SER A 270 -12.25 -32.41 41.11
CA SER A 270 -13.05 -31.32 40.50
C SER A 270 -14.49 -31.76 40.30
N GLY A 271 -15.27 -31.75 41.37
CA GLY A 271 -16.70 -32.10 41.40
C GLY A 271 -17.62 -31.30 40.47
N VAL A 272 -17.08 -30.40 39.62
CA VAL A 272 -17.83 -29.58 38.67
C VAL A 272 -17.92 -30.24 37.28
N ILE A 273 -16.97 -31.12 36.90
CA ILE A 273 -16.99 -31.80 35.59
C ILE A 273 -17.83 -33.09 35.64
N GLY A 274 -17.83 -33.80 36.78
CA GLY A 274 -18.67 -35.00 36.96
C GLY A 274 -20.18 -34.72 36.92
N GLN A 275 -20.60 -33.52 37.32
CA GLN A 275 -22.03 -33.15 37.36
C GLN A 275 -22.56 -32.70 35.99
N ALA A 276 -21.73 -32.09 35.15
CA ALA A 276 -22.09 -31.76 33.76
C ALA A 276 -22.09 -33.01 32.85
N PHE A 277 -21.24 -34.01 33.15
CA PHE A 277 -21.22 -35.28 32.41
C PHE A 277 -22.35 -36.25 32.84
N GLY A 278 -22.74 -36.23 34.12
CA GLY A 278 -23.85 -37.05 34.64
C GLY A 278 -25.25 -36.61 34.20
N GLN A 279 -25.47 -35.33 33.90
CA GLN A 279 -26.76 -34.83 33.42
C GLN A 279 -26.95 -34.93 31.89
N GLY A 280 -25.89 -35.19 31.12
CA GLY A 280 -25.98 -35.44 29.67
C GLY A 280 -26.30 -36.89 29.29
N LEU A 281 -26.24 -37.83 30.24
CA LEU A 281 -26.49 -39.26 30.06
C LEU A 281 -27.79 -39.76 30.73
N SER A 282 -28.61 -38.83 31.23
CA SER A 282 -29.88 -39.14 31.92
C SER A 282 -31.11 -38.71 31.10
N GLY A 283 -30.99 -38.69 29.78
CA GLY A 283 -32.05 -38.22 28.90
C GLY A 283 -31.90 -38.67 27.46
N ASP A 284 -31.85 -39.97 27.22
CA ASP A 284 -32.52 -40.62 26.09
C ASP A 284 -32.43 -42.14 26.26
N SER A 285 -33.49 -42.72 26.80
CA SER A 285 -33.71 -44.17 26.88
C SER A 285 -34.07 -44.72 25.50
N GLY A 286 -33.14 -44.59 24.55
CA GLY A 286 -33.25 -45.09 23.19
C GLY A 286 -32.15 -46.10 22.92
N ALA A 287 -32.28 -47.31 23.47
CA ALA A 287 -31.46 -48.44 23.05
C ALA A 287 -31.76 -48.75 21.58
N LYS A 288 -31.07 -48.08 20.65
CA LYS A 288 -30.98 -48.54 19.26
C LYS A 288 -30.14 -49.79 19.27
N GLN A 289 -30.84 -50.92 19.33
CA GLN A 289 -30.30 -52.25 19.10
C GLN A 289 -29.65 -52.23 17.71
N GLU A 290 -28.31 -52.22 17.65
CA GLU A 290 -27.59 -52.34 16.38
C GLU A 290 -27.98 -53.66 15.72
N ASP A 291 -28.25 -53.60 14.41
CA ASP A 291 -28.63 -54.76 13.60
C ASP A 291 -27.56 -55.87 13.76
N PRO A 292 -27.96 -57.08 14.18
CA PRO A 292 -27.05 -58.21 14.33
C PRO A 292 -26.15 -58.49 13.10
N PHE A 293 -26.62 -58.19 11.88
CA PHE A 293 -25.82 -58.35 10.67
C PHE A 293 -24.65 -57.35 10.59
N VAL A 294 -24.87 -56.12 11.04
CA VAL A 294 -23.82 -55.07 11.10
C VAL A 294 -22.77 -55.41 12.16
N ILE A 295 -23.17 -56.06 13.26
CA ILE A 295 -22.25 -56.52 14.30
C ILE A 295 -21.35 -57.64 13.76
N LEU A 296 -21.90 -58.57 12.98
CA LEU A 296 -21.13 -59.65 12.36
C LEU A 296 -20.09 -59.12 11.36
N GLU A 297 -20.44 -58.11 10.56
CA GLU A 297 -19.54 -57.48 9.60
C GLU A 297 -18.35 -56.79 10.30
N LYS A 298 -18.63 -56.03 11.38
CA LYS A 298 -17.59 -55.40 12.22
C LYS A 298 -16.67 -56.45 12.87
N LEU A 299 -17.23 -57.56 13.37
CA LEU A 299 -16.44 -58.65 13.96
C LEU A 299 -15.51 -59.30 12.92
N GLN A 300 -15.97 -59.45 11.67
CA GLN A 300 -15.17 -60.01 10.60
C GLN A 300 -14.02 -59.05 10.23
N THR A 301 -14.29 -57.74 10.15
CA THR A 301 -13.23 -56.75 9.87
C THR A 301 -12.17 -56.71 10.97
N LEU A 302 -12.55 -56.95 12.22
CA LEU A 302 -11.61 -57.00 13.35
C LEU A 302 -10.75 -58.28 13.33
N MET A 303 -11.29 -59.41 12.87
CA MET A 303 -10.49 -60.62 12.64
C MET A 303 -9.50 -60.42 11.48
N GLU A 304 -9.94 -59.84 10.36
CA GLU A 304 -9.09 -59.57 9.19
C GLU A 304 -7.95 -58.59 9.52
N LYS A 305 -8.20 -57.63 10.42
CA LYS A 305 -7.18 -56.70 10.93
C LYS A 305 -6.27 -57.31 12.01
N GLY A 306 -6.45 -58.59 12.37
CA GLY A 306 -5.65 -59.28 13.38
C GLY A 306 -5.89 -58.85 14.82
N VAL A 307 -6.97 -58.09 15.07
CA VAL A 307 -7.35 -57.60 16.42
C VAL A 307 -8.07 -58.69 17.21
N LEU A 308 -8.79 -59.58 16.52
CA LEU A 308 -9.40 -60.77 17.11
C LEU A 308 -8.75 -62.04 16.59
N SER A 309 -8.57 -63.01 17.49
CA SER A 309 -8.27 -64.38 17.07
C SER A 309 -9.48 -65.04 16.41
N LYS A 310 -9.23 -66.07 15.59
CA LYS A 310 -10.28 -66.83 14.91
C LYS A 310 -11.24 -67.51 15.90
N GLU A 311 -10.74 -67.89 17.07
CA GLU A 311 -11.51 -68.55 18.13
C GLU A 311 -12.45 -67.57 18.86
N GLU A 312 -11.98 -66.36 19.17
CA GLU A 312 -12.80 -65.31 19.77
C GLU A 312 -13.89 -64.82 18.81
N PHE A 313 -13.59 -64.77 17.51
CA PHE A 313 -14.56 -64.41 16.48
C PHE A 313 -15.70 -65.44 16.42
N GLU A 314 -15.40 -66.74 16.35
CA GLU A 314 -16.43 -67.78 16.28
C GLU A 314 -17.29 -67.82 17.55
N ALA A 315 -16.69 -67.60 18.73
CA ALA A 315 -17.44 -67.50 19.99
C ALA A 315 -18.42 -66.30 19.99
N LYS A 316 -17.97 -65.13 19.53
CA LYS A 316 -18.80 -63.92 19.46
C LYS A 316 -19.86 -64.00 18.35
N LYS A 317 -19.52 -64.58 17.20
CA LYS A 317 -20.45 -64.86 16.10
C LYS A 317 -21.59 -65.78 16.55
N ALA A 318 -21.30 -66.83 17.31
CA ALA A 318 -22.33 -67.71 17.87
C ALA A 318 -23.26 -66.97 18.85
N GLU A 319 -22.72 -66.05 19.66
CA GLU A 319 -23.50 -65.20 20.57
C GLU A 319 -24.44 -64.26 19.82
N VAL A 320 -23.98 -63.67 18.71
CA VAL A 320 -24.77 -62.75 17.88
C VAL A 320 -25.82 -63.49 17.04
N LEU A 321 -25.49 -64.65 16.48
CA LEU A 321 -26.45 -65.49 15.74
C LEU A 321 -27.61 -65.97 16.62
N LYS A 322 -27.36 -66.23 17.92
CA LYS A 322 -28.43 -66.53 18.89
C LYS A 322 -29.40 -65.38 19.14
N ARG A 323 -29.06 -64.14 18.74
CA ARG A 323 -29.96 -62.99 18.81
C ARG A 323 -30.87 -62.89 17.58
N ILE A 324 -30.60 -63.70 16.55
CA ILE A 324 -31.35 -63.74 15.28
C ILE A 324 -32.25 -65.00 15.21
N SER A 325 -31.91 -66.06 15.94
CA SER A 325 -32.69 -67.31 16.08
C SER A 325 -33.70 -67.26 17.24
#